data_AF-A0A0M9ACZ2-F1
#
_entry.id   AF-A0A0M9ACZ2-F1
#
_cell.length_a   1.000
_cell.length_b   1.000
_cell.length_c   1.000
_cell.angle_alpha   90.00
_cell.angle_beta   90.00
_cell.angle_gamma   90.00
#
_symmetry.space_group_name_H-M   'P 1'
#
loop_
_entity.id
_entity.type
_entity.pdbx_description
1 polymer ?
#
loop_
_entity_poly.entity_id
_entity_poly.type
_entity_poly.pdbx_seq_one_letter_code
_entity_poly.pdbx_strand_id
1 'polypeptide(L)'
;MTTIVSVRAREVLDSRGFPTVEAEVELEGGVRGRAMVPSGASTGTHEALELRDGGRRYLGKGVRRAVENILERIAPELIGRDALDQEGVDRAMLELDGTPNKANLGANAILAVSLATARAAAEALGLPLYRYLGGVQGVVLPVPLMNVINGGKHADNRVDFQEFMLVPAGAESFREALRIGAEVFHHLKGVLKERGYSTNVGDEGGFAPDLKSNEEAVELLLMAIERAGYTPGQEVSLALDPAMSELYRDGRYHLEGEGKVLTSEEMVAFWEAWVEKYPIRSLEDGLAEDDWEGWRLLTERLGGKVQLVGDDLFVTNPERLKRGIEAGVANAILVKVNQIGTLSETLEAIRLAQRAGYRAVISHRSGETEDSFIADLAVAVNAGQIKTGSLSRSDRLAKYNQLLRIEEELGPAARFLGYGAF
;
A
#
# COMPACT_ATOMS: atom_id res chain seq x y z
N MET A 1 23.41 -21.11 -11.76
CA MET A 1 23.75 -20.00 -12.68
C MET A 1 22.58 -19.04 -12.68
N THR A 2 22.85 -17.74 -12.52
CA THR A 2 21.84 -16.69 -12.32
C THR A 2 21.62 -15.81 -13.55
N THR A 3 22.25 -16.15 -14.67
CA THR A 3 22.02 -15.54 -15.98
C THR A 3 20.56 -15.70 -16.40
N ILE A 4 19.91 -14.61 -16.81
CA ILE A 4 18.55 -14.62 -17.36
C ILE A 4 18.59 -15.28 -18.75
N VAL A 5 17.76 -16.30 -18.96
CA VAL A 5 17.66 -17.03 -20.24
C VAL A 5 16.27 -16.93 -20.87
N SER A 6 15.24 -16.56 -20.09
CA SER A 6 13.91 -16.29 -20.64
C SER A 6 13.18 -15.26 -19.79
N VAL A 7 12.49 -14.33 -20.46
CA VAL A 7 11.49 -13.46 -19.84
C VAL A 7 10.19 -13.67 -20.60
N ARG A 8 9.13 -14.03 -19.89
CA ARG A 8 7.78 -14.25 -20.45
C ARG A 8 6.80 -13.34 -19.75
N ALA A 9 5.70 -13.03 -20.42
CA ALA A 9 4.59 -12.30 -19.82
C ALA A 9 3.24 -12.79 -20.34
N ARG A 10 2.20 -12.51 -19.57
CA ARG A 10 0.81 -12.79 -19.94
C ARG A 10 -0.16 -11.81 -19.28
N GLU A 11 -1.33 -11.67 -19.91
CA GLU A 11 -2.46 -10.94 -19.38
C GLU A 11 -3.23 -11.87 -18.42
N VAL A 12 -3.32 -11.48 -17.14
CA VAL A 12 -4.12 -12.14 -16.10
C VAL A 12 -5.18 -11.15 -15.58
N LEU A 13 -5.99 -11.53 -14.59
CA LEU A 13 -6.99 -10.64 -13.98
C LEU A 13 -6.60 -10.26 -12.55
N ASP A 14 -6.82 -9.01 -12.19
CA ASP A 14 -6.76 -8.52 -10.81
C ASP A 14 -8.02 -8.90 -10.02
N SER A 15 -8.05 -8.55 -8.74
CA SER A 15 -9.13 -8.87 -7.82
C SER A 15 -10.44 -8.13 -8.09
N ARG A 16 -10.43 -7.16 -9.01
CA ARG A 16 -11.62 -6.46 -9.52
C ARG A 16 -12.08 -7.01 -10.87
N GLY A 17 -11.39 -8.01 -11.40
CA GLY A 17 -11.68 -8.62 -12.70
C GLY A 17 -11.18 -7.80 -13.89
N PHE A 18 -10.27 -6.85 -13.68
CA PHE A 18 -9.62 -6.11 -14.76
C PHE A 18 -8.29 -6.76 -15.17
N PRO A 19 -7.89 -6.65 -16.43
CA PRO A 19 -6.60 -7.18 -16.87
C PRO A 19 -5.42 -6.57 -16.11
N THR A 20 -4.41 -7.38 -15.82
CA THR A 20 -3.10 -6.93 -15.33
C THR A 20 -1.98 -7.81 -15.90
N VAL A 21 -0.73 -7.40 -15.68
CA VAL A 21 0.46 -8.04 -16.22
C VAL A 21 1.03 -9.02 -15.20
N GLU A 22 1.28 -10.25 -15.65
CA GLU A 22 2.13 -11.22 -14.97
C GLU A 22 3.39 -11.44 -15.81
N ALA A 23 4.56 -11.48 -15.16
CA ALA A 23 5.83 -11.83 -15.80
C ALA A 23 6.50 -13.02 -15.11
N GLU A 24 7.25 -13.79 -15.89
CA GLU A 24 8.11 -14.88 -15.42
C GLU A 24 9.53 -14.67 -15.95
N VAL A 25 10.52 -14.77 -15.05
CA VAL A 25 11.94 -14.70 -15.37
C VAL A 25 12.58 -16.04 -15.05
N GLU A 26 13.12 -16.71 -16.07
CA GLU A 26 13.82 -17.99 -15.97
C GLU A 26 15.33 -17.77 -16.06
N LEU A 27 16.06 -18.39 -15.13
CA LEU A 27 17.52 -18.34 -15.07
C LEU A 27 18.13 -19.61 -15.65
N GLU A 28 19.39 -19.55 -16.08
CA GLU A 28 20.14 -20.67 -16.64
C GLU A 28 20.18 -21.90 -15.71
N GLY A 29 20.12 -21.67 -14.39
CA GLY A 29 19.98 -22.73 -13.39
C GLY A 29 18.63 -23.46 -13.37
N GLY A 30 17.65 -23.06 -14.19
CA GLY A 30 16.31 -23.65 -14.28
C GLY A 30 15.27 -23.06 -13.31
N VAL A 31 15.69 -22.19 -12.40
CA VAL A 31 14.83 -21.47 -11.45
C VAL A 31 13.98 -20.43 -12.17
N ARG A 32 12.76 -20.19 -11.67
CA ARG A 32 11.79 -19.26 -12.25
C ARG A 32 11.13 -18.39 -11.20
N GLY A 33 11.37 -17.08 -11.27
CA GLY A 33 10.60 -16.10 -10.51
C GLY A 33 9.36 -15.65 -11.27
N ARG A 34 8.28 -15.35 -10.55
CA ARG A 34 7.02 -14.87 -11.11
C ARG A 34 6.47 -13.72 -10.30
N ALA A 35 5.98 -12.69 -10.96
CA ALA A 35 5.29 -11.59 -10.29
C ALA A 35 4.07 -11.10 -11.07
N MET A 36 3.06 -10.64 -10.33
CA MET A 36 1.87 -10.00 -10.88
C MET A 36 1.77 -8.56 -10.36
N VAL A 37 1.35 -7.63 -11.22
CA VAL A 37 1.33 -6.20 -10.88
C VAL A 37 -0.05 -5.77 -10.36
N PRO A 38 -0.13 -5.06 -9.22
CA PRO A 38 -1.38 -4.49 -8.74
C PRO A 38 -1.74 -3.19 -9.50
N SER A 39 -3.00 -2.75 -9.40
CA SER A 39 -3.52 -1.55 -10.06
C SER A 39 -4.41 -0.72 -9.12
N GLY A 40 -4.30 0.61 -9.17
CA GLY A 40 -5.09 1.54 -8.34
C GLY A 40 -6.53 1.76 -8.82
N ALA A 41 -7.39 2.25 -7.94
CA ALA A 41 -8.70 2.84 -8.26
C ALA A 41 -8.56 4.36 -8.35
N SER A 42 -7.99 4.96 -7.30
CA SER A 42 -7.41 6.30 -7.36
C SER A 42 -5.92 6.21 -7.69
N THR A 43 -5.47 7.17 -8.49
CA THR A 43 -4.09 7.32 -8.93
C THR A 43 -3.70 8.78 -8.76
N GLY A 44 -2.68 9.03 -7.95
CA GLY A 44 -2.10 10.36 -7.81
C GLY A 44 -1.62 10.89 -9.16
N THR A 45 -1.70 12.21 -9.36
CA THR A 45 -1.44 12.83 -10.68
C THR A 45 0.00 12.65 -11.17
N HIS A 46 0.90 12.32 -10.25
CA HIS A 46 2.34 12.21 -10.48
C HIS A 46 2.86 10.76 -10.48
N GLU A 47 1.98 9.75 -10.47
CA GLU A 47 2.37 8.33 -10.55
C GLU A 47 3.04 7.97 -11.90
N ALA A 48 3.87 6.92 -11.89
CA ALA A 48 4.31 6.26 -13.11
C ALA A 48 3.12 5.67 -13.88
N LEU A 49 3.19 5.67 -15.22
CA LEU A 49 2.05 5.37 -16.06
C LEU A 49 1.78 3.86 -16.16
N GLU A 50 0.61 3.41 -15.72
CA GLU A 50 0.09 2.10 -16.07
C GLU A 50 -0.37 2.08 -17.54
N LEU A 51 0.26 1.26 -18.39
CA LEU A 51 -0.10 1.19 -19.81
C LEU A 51 -1.31 0.29 -20.04
N ARG A 52 -2.39 0.89 -20.57
CA ARG A 52 -3.63 0.21 -20.97
C ARG A 52 -3.82 0.28 -22.49
N ASP A 53 -4.51 -0.71 -23.05
CA ASP A 53 -4.74 -0.85 -24.50
C ASP A 53 -5.73 0.18 -25.06
N GLY A 54 -6.72 0.60 -24.27
CA GLY A 54 -7.91 1.27 -24.78
C GLY A 54 -8.79 0.33 -25.61
N GLY A 55 -9.74 0.91 -26.36
CA GLY A 55 -10.62 0.15 -27.26
C GLY A 55 -11.70 -0.68 -26.55
N ARG A 56 -12.16 -1.77 -27.20
CA ARG A 56 -13.35 -2.53 -26.76
C ARG A 56 -13.08 -3.63 -25.73
N ARG A 57 -11.89 -4.22 -25.72
CA ARG A 57 -11.58 -5.35 -24.83
C ARG A 57 -11.54 -4.88 -23.38
N TYR A 58 -12.22 -5.59 -22.49
CA TYR A 58 -12.26 -5.27 -21.06
C TYR A 58 -12.58 -3.79 -20.79
N LEU A 59 -13.51 -3.21 -21.56
CA LEU A 59 -13.89 -1.79 -21.42
C LEU A 59 -12.71 -0.82 -21.59
N GLY A 60 -11.73 -1.20 -22.43
CA GLY A 60 -10.52 -0.42 -22.68
C GLY A 60 -9.38 -0.68 -21.71
N LYS A 61 -9.55 -1.57 -20.72
CA LYS A 61 -8.57 -1.87 -19.68
C LYS A 61 -7.64 -3.05 -20.00
N GLY A 62 -7.60 -3.52 -21.25
CA GLY A 62 -6.63 -4.53 -21.69
C GLY A 62 -5.18 -4.10 -21.44
N VAL A 63 -4.26 -5.06 -21.34
CA VAL A 63 -2.82 -4.80 -21.11
C VAL A 63 -1.92 -5.54 -22.12
N ARG A 64 -2.44 -5.87 -23.30
CA ARG A 64 -1.67 -6.58 -24.33
C ARG A 64 -0.45 -5.80 -24.78
N ARG A 65 -0.55 -4.48 -24.91
CA ARG A 65 0.60 -3.64 -25.27
C ARG A 65 1.73 -3.72 -24.24
N ALA A 66 1.40 -3.78 -22.95
CA ALA A 66 2.39 -3.94 -21.88
C ALA A 66 3.03 -5.35 -21.94
N VAL A 67 2.23 -6.39 -22.20
CA VAL A 67 2.73 -7.77 -22.40
C VAL A 67 3.63 -7.86 -23.64
N GLU A 68 3.24 -7.26 -24.76
CA GLU A 68 4.02 -7.18 -26.00
C GLU A 68 5.34 -6.45 -25.76
N ASN A 69 5.31 -5.32 -25.03
CA ASN A 69 6.52 -4.60 -24.63
C ASN A 69 7.49 -5.49 -23.83
N ILE A 70 6.98 -6.36 -22.94
CA ILE A 70 7.85 -7.32 -22.24
C ILE A 70 8.49 -8.30 -23.23
N LEU A 71 7.68 -8.93 -24.09
CA LEU A 71 8.14 -10.00 -24.96
C LEU A 71 9.07 -9.51 -26.08
N GLU A 72 8.77 -8.36 -26.68
CA GLU A 72 9.44 -7.88 -27.89
C GLU A 72 10.56 -6.88 -27.61
N ARG A 73 10.55 -6.23 -26.44
CA ARG A 73 11.53 -5.17 -26.10
C ARG A 73 12.32 -5.47 -24.85
N ILE A 74 11.67 -5.74 -23.72
CA ILE A 74 12.37 -5.97 -22.44
C ILE A 74 13.11 -7.31 -22.46
N ALA A 75 12.48 -8.39 -22.94
CA ALA A 75 13.09 -9.72 -22.93
C ALA A 75 14.41 -9.77 -23.72
N PRO A 76 14.51 -9.26 -24.97
CA PRO A 76 15.78 -9.21 -25.70
C PRO A 76 16.88 -8.41 -24.99
N GLU A 77 16.51 -7.34 -24.28
CA GLU A 77 17.47 -6.48 -23.56
C GLU A 77 18.03 -7.15 -22.29
N LEU A 78 17.25 -8.04 -21.66
CA LEU A 78 17.62 -8.67 -20.39
C LEU A 78 18.24 -10.06 -20.51
N ILE A 79 18.01 -10.78 -21.61
CA ILE A 79 18.64 -12.10 -21.83
C ILE A 79 20.16 -11.96 -21.79
N GLY A 80 20.81 -12.81 -20.99
CA GLY A 80 22.26 -12.79 -20.78
C GLY A 80 22.73 -11.91 -19.62
N ARG A 81 21.86 -11.11 -19.00
CA ARG A 81 22.18 -10.35 -17.78
C ARG A 81 22.10 -11.24 -16.53
N ASP A 82 22.81 -10.89 -15.49
CA ASP A 82 22.76 -11.58 -14.20
C ASP A 82 21.59 -11.06 -13.36
N ALA A 83 20.68 -11.95 -12.94
CA ALA A 83 19.54 -11.58 -12.09
C ALA A 83 19.94 -11.12 -10.68
N LEU A 84 21.18 -11.41 -10.24
CA LEU A 84 21.71 -10.87 -8.97
C LEU A 84 22.02 -9.37 -9.05
N ASP A 85 22.21 -8.81 -10.25
CA ASP A 85 22.38 -7.37 -10.46
C ASP A 85 21.01 -6.69 -10.66
N GLN A 86 20.21 -6.67 -9.59
CA GLN A 86 18.85 -6.11 -9.61
C GLN A 86 18.84 -4.65 -10.09
N GLU A 87 19.80 -3.84 -9.63
CA GLU A 87 19.91 -2.43 -10.04
C GLU A 87 20.28 -2.32 -11.52
N GLY A 88 21.20 -3.15 -12.01
CA GLY A 88 21.56 -3.19 -13.44
C GLY A 88 20.41 -3.64 -14.34
N VAL A 89 19.59 -4.59 -13.89
CA VAL A 89 18.37 -5.02 -14.60
C VAL A 89 17.32 -3.90 -14.63
N ASP A 90 17.02 -3.31 -13.47
CA ASP A 90 16.05 -2.21 -13.37
C ASP A 90 16.50 -1.01 -14.22
N ARG A 91 17.77 -0.61 -14.11
CA ARG A 91 18.36 0.48 -14.90
C ARG A 91 18.27 0.23 -16.41
N ALA A 92 18.55 -0.99 -16.87
CA ALA A 92 18.44 -1.33 -18.29
C ALA A 92 17.00 -1.15 -18.82
N MET A 93 15.99 -1.51 -18.03
CA MET A 93 14.58 -1.30 -18.40
C MET A 93 14.20 0.19 -18.40
N LEU A 94 14.71 0.97 -17.44
CA LEU A 94 14.50 2.43 -17.39
C LEU A 94 15.13 3.14 -18.58
N GLU A 95 16.38 2.78 -18.93
CA GLU A 95 17.08 3.32 -20.10
C GLU A 95 16.38 2.94 -21.41
N LEU A 96 15.88 1.70 -21.51
CA LEU A 96 15.11 1.22 -22.67
C LEU A 96 13.76 1.94 -22.83
N ASP A 97 13.10 2.30 -21.73
CA ASP A 97 11.89 3.11 -21.75
C ASP A 97 12.19 4.55 -22.18
N GLY A 98 13.18 5.19 -21.53
CA GLY A 98 13.65 6.53 -21.85
C GLY A 98 12.72 7.68 -21.48
N THR A 99 11.65 7.44 -20.69
CA THR A 99 10.73 8.48 -20.22
C THR A 99 10.69 8.55 -18.69
N PRO A 100 10.44 9.74 -18.10
CA PRO A 100 10.47 9.91 -16.64
C PRO A 100 9.34 9.15 -15.92
N ASN A 101 8.21 8.92 -16.60
CA ASN A 101 7.03 8.26 -16.03
C ASN A 101 6.79 6.85 -16.63
N LYS A 102 7.79 6.26 -17.28
CA LYS A 102 7.73 4.88 -17.82
C LYS A 102 6.63 4.69 -18.88
N ALA A 103 6.30 5.74 -19.63
CA ALA A 103 5.16 5.77 -20.55
C ALA A 103 5.36 4.97 -21.84
N ASN A 104 6.60 4.70 -22.25
CA ASN A 104 6.90 4.00 -23.51
C ASN A 104 6.69 2.48 -23.38
N LEU A 105 7.13 1.89 -22.27
CA LEU A 105 6.99 0.47 -21.96
C LEU A 105 5.78 0.18 -21.07
N GLY A 106 5.42 1.13 -20.20
CA GLY A 106 4.43 0.97 -19.14
C GLY A 106 5.09 0.57 -17.82
N ALA A 107 4.76 1.28 -16.73
CA ALA A 107 5.26 0.96 -15.39
C ALA A 107 4.85 -0.45 -14.95
N ASN A 108 3.68 -0.93 -15.40
CA ASN A 108 3.22 -2.29 -15.19
C ASN A 108 4.04 -3.35 -15.92
N ALA A 109 4.60 -3.05 -17.09
CA ALA A 109 5.52 -3.96 -17.78
C ALA A 109 6.86 -4.07 -17.04
N ILE A 110 7.44 -2.92 -16.69
CA ILE A 110 8.75 -2.83 -16.03
C ILE A 110 8.69 -3.47 -14.64
N LEU A 111 7.67 -3.14 -13.84
CA LEU A 111 7.55 -3.66 -12.48
C LEU A 111 7.39 -5.19 -12.47
N ALA A 112 6.58 -5.76 -13.37
CA ALA A 112 6.36 -7.20 -13.41
C ALA A 112 7.70 -7.95 -13.57
N VAL A 113 8.55 -7.49 -14.48
CA VAL A 113 9.86 -8.09 -14.74
C VAL A 113 10.84 -7.83 -13.59
N SER A 114 10.82 -6.61 -13.01
CA SER A 114 11.64 -6.23 -11.87
C SER A 114 11.43 -7.17 -10.67
N LEU A 115 10.15 -7.38 -10.28
CA LEU A 115 9.79 -8.24 -9.15
C LEU A 115 10.02 -9.73 -9.45
N ALA A 116 9.73 -10.18 -10.68
CA ALA A 116 10.00 -11.55 -11.10
C ALA A 116 11.50 -11.87 -11.09
N THR A 117 12.35 -10.93 -11.48
CA THR A 117 13.82 -11.06 -11.42
C THR A 117 14.29 -11.26 -9.96
N ALA A 118 13.81 -10.44 -9.03
CA ALA A 118 14.15 -10.55 -7.61
C ALA A 118 13.75 -11.91 -7.02
N ARG A 119 12.56 -12.42 -7.36
CA ARG A 119 12.12 -13.76 -6.94
C ARG A 119 12.98 -14.87 -7.52
N ALA A 120 13.32 -14.79 -8.81
CA ALA A 120 14.17 -15.77 -9.48
C ALA A 120 15.58 -15.80 -8.85
N ALA A 121 16.13 -14.63 -8.55
CA ALA A 121 17.41 -14.48 -7.87
C ALA A 121 17.39 -15.06 -6.45
N ALA A 122 16.36 -14.75 -5.66
CA ALA A 122 16.19 -15.31 -4.32
C ALA A 122 16.14 -16.85 -4.33
N GLU A 123 15.32 -17.42 -5.22
CA GLU A 123 15.18 -18.86 -5.36
C GLU A 123 16.48 -19.53 -5.86
N ALA A 124 17.22 -18.89 -6.76
CA ALA A 124 18.52 -19.40 -7.23
C ALA A 124 19.59 -19.44 -6.14
N LEU A 125 19.48 -18.58 -5.13
CA LEU A 125 20.31 -18.59 -3.93
C LEU A 125 19.77 -19.49 -2.81
N GLY A 126 18.58 -20.08 -2.99
CA GLY A 126 17.91 -20.86 -1.95
C GLY A 126 17.51 -20.02 -0.72
N LEU A 127 17.26 -18.73 -0.92
CA LEU A 127 16.86 -17.80 0.14
C LEU A 127 15.36 -17.44 0.00
N PRO A 128 14.64 -17.28 1.13
CA PRO A 128 13.33 -16.64 1.07
C PRO A 128 13.50 -15.18 0.61
N LEU A 129 12.49 -14.63 -0.08
CA LEU A 129 12.59 -13.32 -0.72
C LEU A 129 12.93 -12.21 0.27
N TYR A 130 12.32 -12.19 1.46
CA TYR A 130 12.65 -11.19 2.47
C TYR A 130 14.12 -11.21 2.93
N ARG A 131 14.78 -12.39 2.95
CA ARG A 131 16.22 -12.52 3.25
C ARG A 131 17.10 -12.12 2.08
N TYR A 132 16.70 -12.44 0.86
CA TYR A 132 17.39 -11.99 -0.34
C TYR A 132 17.46 -10.46 -0.39
N LEU A 133 16.34 -9.79 -0.12
CA LEU A 133 16.22 -8.33 -0.18
C LEU A 133 16.81 -7.62 1.05
N GLY A 134 16.51 -8.11 2.24
CA GLY A 134 16.87 -7.45 3.52
C GLY A 134 18.16 -7.96 4.16
N GLY A 135 18.75 -9.01 3.60
CA GLY A 135 19.87 -9.71 4.20
C GLY A 135 19.55 -10.24 5.60
N VAL A 136 20.58 -10.24 6.45
CA VAL A 136 20.49 -10.73 7.84
C VAL A 136 19.59 -9.86 8.73
N GLN A 137 19.34 -8.61 8.34
CA GLN A 137 18.60 -7.65 9.17
C GLN A 137 17.08 -7.74 9.00
N GLY A 138 16.55 -8.33 7.92
CA GLY A 138 15.11 -8.46 7.71
C GLY A 138 14.47 -9.42 8.74
N VAL A 139 13.96 -8.87 9.84
CA VAL A 139 13.42 -9.63 10.97
C VAL A 139 12.21 -8.96 11.65
N VAL A 140 11.88 -7.72 11.27
CA VAL A 140 10.77 -6.96 11.86
C VAL A 140 9.50 -7.24 11.08
N LEU A 141 8.51 -7.79 11.76
CA LEU A 141 7.15 -7.95 11.26
C LEU A 141 6.40 -6.62 11.38
N PRO A 142 5.62 -6.24 10.36
CA PRO A 142 4.92 -4.96 10.35
C PRO A 142 3.65 -4.98 11.20
N VAL A 143 3.35 -3.88 11.87
CA VAL A 143 1.99 -3.60 12.38
C VAL A 143 1.05 -3.42 11.18
N PRO A 144 -0.02 -4.21 11.08
CA PRO A 144 -0.98 -4.07 9.98
C PRO A 144 -1.95 -2.91 10.24
N LEU A 145 -2.15 -2.06 9.23
CA LEU A 145 -3.18 -1.04 9.16
C LEU A 145 -4.34 -1.66 8.36
N MET A 146 -5.37 -2.13 9.07
CA MET A 146 -6.39 -3.02 8.51
C MET A 146 -7.66 -2.24 8.17
N ASN A 147 -7.88 -1.93 6.89
CA ASN A 147 -9.11 -1.26 6.44
C ASN A 147 -10.34 -2.14 6.69
N VAL A 148 -11.30 -1.66 7.48
CA VAL A 148 -12.51 -2.41 7.86
C VAL A 148 -13.83 -1.69 7.52
N ILE A 149 -13.79 -0.38 7.24
CA ILE A 149 -14.93 0.40 6.71
C ILE A 149 -14.42 1.27 5.56
N ASN A 150 -15.13 1.23 4.44
CA ASN A 150 -14.83 2.01 3.24
C ASN A 150 -15.87 3.11 3.03
N GLY A 151 -15.40 4.25 2.53
CA GLY A 151 -16.19 5.34 1.96
C GLY A 151 -15.54 5.87 0.69
N GLY A 152 -15.83 7.12 0.34
CA GLY A 152 -15.22 7.81 -0.79
C GLY A 152 -15.29 7.02 -2.10
N LYS A 153 -14.20 7.00 -2.88
CA LYS A 153 -14.15 6.25 -4.17
C LYS A 153 -14.25 4.73 -4.03
N HIS A 154 -14.05 4.19 -2.82
CA HIS A 154 -14.07 2.74 -2.58
C HIS A 154 -15.48 2.21 -2.27
N ALA A 155 -16.47 3.09 -2.10
CA ALA A 155 -17.84 2.71 -1.81
C ALA A 155 -18.87 3.68 -2.42
N ASP A 156 -20.01 3.13 -2.87
CA ASP A 156 -21.17 3.95 -3.27
C ASP A 156 -22.03 4.23 -2.02
N ASN A 157 -21.52 5.07 -1.11
CA ASN A 157 -22.16 5.45 0.15
C ASN A 157 -21.96 6.94 0.50
N ARG A 158 -22.57 7.38 1.61
CA ARG A 158 -22.47 8.77 2.10
C ARG A 158 -21.24 9.07 2.97
N VAL A 159 -20.32 8.12 3.10
CA VAL A 159 -19.12 8.29 3.93
C VAL A 159 -18.08 9.00 3.07
N ASP A 160 -17.64 10.19 3.49
CA ASP A 160 -16.70 10.99 2.70
C ASP A 160 -15.31 10.35 2.69
N PHE A 161 -14.83 9.88 3.85
CA PHE A 161 -13.47 9.37 4.00
C PHE A 161 -13.33 7.98 3.39
N GLN A 162 -12.20 7.74 2.71
CA GLN A 162 -12.00 6.54 1.92
C GLN A 162 -11.85 5.27 2.76
N GLU A 163 -11.04 5.31 3.83
CA GLU A 163 -10.77 4.13 4.66
C GLU A 163 -10.69 4.44 6.16
N PHE A 164 -11.28 3.55 6.95
CA PHE A 164 -11.15 3.53 8.41
C PHE A 164 -10.53 2.20 8.84
N MET A 165 -9.38 2.29 9.51
CA MET A 165 -8.51 1.15 9.74
C MET A 165 -8.34 0.84 11.23
N LEU A 166 -8.21 -0.45 11.54
CA LEU A 166 -7.76 -0.93 12.84
C LEU A 166 -6.24 -1.02 12.87
N VAL A 167 -5.66 -0.69 14.03
CA VAL A 167 -4.23 -0.75 14.30
C VAL A 167 -3.99 -1.56 15.59
N PRO A 168 -3.89 -2.90 15.51
CA PRO A 168 -3.67 -3.79 16.66
C PRO A 168 -2.21 -3.76 17.15
N ALA A 169 -1.69 -2.56 17.45
CA ALA A 169 -0.31 -2.31 17.83
C ALA A 169 0.03 -2.72 19.28
N GLY A 170 -0.97 -3.01 20.12
CA GLY A 170 -0.75 -3.53 21.47
C GLY A 170 -0.47 -5.02 21.54
N ALA A 171 -0.53 -5.74 20.41
CA ALA A 171 -0.22 -7.16 20.34
C ALA A 171 1.27 -7.47 20.57
N GLU A 172 1.58 -8.68 21.01
CA GLU A 172 2.97 -9.13 21.25
C GLU A 172 3.66 -9.68 19.99
N SER A 173 2.88 -10.02 18.95
CA SER A 173 3.36 -10.63 17.71
C SER A 173 2.45 -10.28 16.54
N PHE A 174 2.91 -10.51 15.32
CA PHE A 174 2.09 -10.29 14.13
C PHE A 174 0.91 -11.26 14.09
N ARG A 175 1.11 -12.54 14.44
CA ARG A 175 0.02 -13.53 14.55
C ARG A 175 -1.08 -13.08 15.51
N GLU A 176 -0.72 -12.55 16.68
CA GLU A 176 -1.69 -12.04 17.64
C GLU A 176 -2.38 -10.77 17.12
N ALA A 177 -1.62 -9.85 16.51
CA ALA A 177 -2.18 -8.66 15.87
C ALA A 177 -3.23 -9.02 14.80
N LEU A 178 -2.93 -10.03 13.98
CA LEU A 178 -3.84 -10.52 12.95
C LEU A 178 -5.11 -11.14 13.53
N ARG A 179 -5.00 -11.95 14.59
CA ARG A 179 -6.14 -12.54 15.30
C ARG A 179 -7.05 -11.47 15.88
N ILE A 180 -6.47 -10.48 16.59
CA ILE A 180 -7.20 -9.34 17.17
C ILE A 180 -7.99 -8.62 16.09
N GLY A 181 -7.35 -8.27 14.97
CA GLY A 181 -8.01 -7.62 13.84
C GLY A 181 -9.18 -8.42 13.26
N ALA A 182 -9.02 -9.75 13.13
CA ALA A 182 -10.07 -10.63 12.62
C ALA A 182 -11.28 -10.72 13.57
N GLU A 183 -11.05 -10.80 14.88
CA GLU A 183 -12.10 -10.79 15.88
C GLU A 183 -12.88 -9.47 15.85
N VAL A 184 -12.19 -8.33 15.88
CA VAL A 184 -12.83 -7.00 15.79
C VAL A 184 -13.62 -6.86 14.49
N PHE A 185 -13.09 -7.30 13.34
CA PHE A 185 -13.80 -7.30 12.07
C PHE A 185 -15.12 -8.09 12.11
N HIS A 186 -15.13 -9.27 12.75
CA HIS A 186 -16.35 -10.06 12.90
C HIS A 186 -17.34 -9.47 13.91
N HIS A 187 -16.86 -8.85 14.99
CA HIS A 187 -17.70 -8.09 15.91
C HIS A 187 -18.33 -6.86 15.24
N LEU A 188 -17.57 -6.13 14.42
CA LEU A 188 -18.05 -5.02 13.61
C LEU A 188 -19.19 -5.45 12.68
N LYS A 189 -19.06 -6.62 12.04
CA LYS A 189 -20.14 -7.21 11.22
C LYS A 189 -21.44 -7.38 12.03
N GLY A 190 -21.33 -7.80 13.29
CA GLY A 190 -22.46 -7.93 14.21
C GLY A 190 -23.09 -6.58 14.56
N VAL A 191 -22.25 -5.60 14.93
CA VAL A 191 -22.67 -4.22 15.24
C VAL A 191 -23.42 -3.59 14.07
N LEU A 192 -22.90 -3.72 12.85
CA LEU A 192 -23.52 -3.19 11.64
C LEU A 192 -24.91 -3.81 11.40
N LYS A 193 -25.04 -5.14 11.54
CA LYS A 193 -26.32 -5.84 11.38
C LYS A 193 -27.36 -5.42 12.42
N GLU A 194 -26.96 -5.27 13.67
CA GLU A 194 -27.86 -4.82 14.75
C GLU A 194 -28.40 -3.42 14.49
N ARG A 195 -27.61 -2.55 13.85
CA ARG A 195 -28.03 -1.21 13.45
C ARG A 195 -28.70 -1.15 12.07
N GLY A 196 -28.90 -2.29 11.42
CA GLY A 196 -29.60 -2.38 10.12
C GLY A 196 -28.75 -2.00 8.91
N TYR A 197 -27.43 -1.88 9.05
CA TYR A 197 -26.52 -1.57 7.95
C TYR A 197 -26.15 -2.81 7.12
N SER A 198 -25.79 -2.57 5.86
CA SER A 198 -25.23 -3.60 4.97
C SER A 198 -23.90 -4.13 5.51
N THR A 199 -23.62 -5.40 5.24
CA THR A 199 -22.32 -6.04 5.55
C THR A 199 -21.64 -6.59 4.30
N ASN A 200 -21.99 -6.02 3.14
CA ASN A 200 -21.24 -6.24 1.91
C ASN A 200 -19.85 -5.60 2.03
N VAL A 201 -18.89 -6.20 1.33
CA VAL A 201 -17.50 -5.75 1.34
C VAL A 201 -17.14 -5.05 0.04
N GLY A 202 -16.29 -4.01 0.13
CA GLY A 202 -15.72 -3.31 -1.02
C GLY A 202 -14.51 -4.04 -1.62
N ASP A 203 -13.75 -3.31 -2.46
CA ASP A 203 -12.57 -3.83 -3.16
C ASP A 203 -11.48 -4.34 -2.17
N GLU A 204 -11.37 -3.69 -1.01
CA GLU A 204 -10.35 -3.99 0.01
C GLU A 204 -10.84 -4.95 1.10
N GLY A 205 -12.07 -5.44 0.97
CA GLY A 205 -12.66 -6.43 1.88
C GLY A 205 -13.24 -5.84 3.18
N GLY A 206 -13.12 -4.52 3.40
CA GLY A 206 -13.82 -3.82 4.48
C GLY A 206 -15.30 -3.66 4.15
N PHE A 207 -16.14 -3.37 5.15
CA PHE A 207 -17.56 -3.12 4.91
C PHE A 207 -17.78 -1.78 4.21
N ALA A 208 -18.85 -1.64 3.43
CA ALA A 208 -19.25 -0.40 2.79
C ALA A 208 -20.70 -0.01 3.17
N PRO A 209 -20.98 0.26 4.46
CA PRO A 209 -22.32 0.64 4.91
C PRO A 209 -22.67 2.08 4.53
N ASP A 210 -23.96 2.37 4.34
CA ASP A 210 -24.46 3.74 4.14
C ASP A 210 -24.66 4.43 5.50
N LEU A 211 -23.56 4.92 6.07
CA LEU A 211 -23.54 5.59 7.37
C LEU A 211 -24.00 7.05 7.27
N LYS A 212 -24.34 7.63 8.41
CA LYS A 212 -24.86 9.01 8.49
C LYS A 212 -23.77 10.07 8.45
N SER A 213 -22.57 9.74 8.91
CA SER A 213 -21.42 10.64 8.98
C SER A 213 -20.11 9.85 9.08
N ASN A 214 -18.98 10.54 8.90
CA ASN A 214 -17.66 9.95 9.12
C ASN A 214 -17.46 9.60 10.60
N GLU A 215 -18.03 10.43 11.49
CA GLU A 215 -17.95 10.23 12.94
C GLU A 215 -18.66 8.93 13.38
N GLU A 216 -19.80 8.59 12.78
CA GLU A 216 -20.50 7.33 13.08
C GLU A 216 -19.62 6.11 12.74
N ALA A 217 -18.80 6.18 11.68
CA ALA A 217 -17.87 5.10 11.34
C ALA A 217 -16.86 4.86 12.48
N VAL A 218 -16.29 5.92 13.04
CA VAL A 218 -15.37 5.84 14.17
C VAL A 218 -16.06 5.26 15.40
N GLU A 219 -17.26 5.73 15.75
CA GLU A 219 -18.02 5.22 16.90
C GLU A 219 -18.35 3.73 16.78
N LEU A 220 -18.70 3.26 15.58
CA LEU A 220 -18.95 1.85 15.31
C LEU A 220 -17.69 0.99 15.48
N LEU A 221 -16.52 1.50 15.07
CA LEU A 221 -15.25 0.83 15.26
C LEU A 221 -14.88 0.72 16.74
N LEU A 222 -15.00 1.81 17.50
CA LEU A 222 -14.74 1.78 18.94
C LEU A 222 -15.66 0.78 19.64
N MET A 223 -16.95 0.77 19.30
CA MET A 223 -17.90 -0.21 19.82
C MET A 223 -17.53 -1.66 19.44
N ALA A 224 -17.03 -1.89 18.22
CA ALA A 224 -16.59 -3.21 17.78
C ALA A 224 -15.34 -3.68 18.53
N ILE A 225 -14.38 -2.79 18.76
CA ILE A 225 -13.16 -3.06 19.54
C ILE A 225 -13.53 -3.48 20.97
N GLU A 226 -14.37 -2.69 21.64
CA GLU A 226 -14.82 -2.98 23.00
C GLU A 226 -15.62 -4.29 23.09
N ARG A 227 -16.51 -4.55 22.12
CA ARG A 227 -17.29 -5.80 22.07
C ARG A 227 -16.43 -7.04 21.83
N ALA A 228 -15.31 -6.89 21.13
CA ALA A 228 -14.34 -7.96 20.94
C ALA A 228 -13.47 -8.18 22.20
N GLY A 229 -13.61 -7.36 23.24
CA GLY A 229 -12.90 -7.49 24.50
C GLY A 229 -11.56 -6.77 24.55
N TYR A 230 -11.31 -5.83 23.62
CA TYR A 230 -10.07 -5.06 23.54
C TYR A 230 -10.28 -3.61 23.96
N THR A 231 -9.21 -2.95 24.40
CA THR A 231 -9.21 -1.56 24.86
C THR A 231 -8.81 -0.61 23.73
N PRO A 232 -9.70 0.29 23.27
CA PRO A 232 -9.35 1.28 22.25
C PRO A 232 -8.20 2.19 22.69
N GLY A 233 -7.24 2.42 21.79
CA GLY A 233 -6.07 3.27 22.01
C GLY A 233 -4.94 2.63 22.84
N GLN A 234 -5.17 1.46 23.45
CA GLN A 234 -4.12 0.72 24.17
C GLN A 234 -3.79 -0.61 23.49
N GLU A 235 -4.81 -1.39 23.10
CA GLU A 235 -4.63 -2.66 22.41
C GLU A 235 -4.87 -2.50 20.90
N VAL A 236 -5.89 -1.72 20.55
CA VAL A 236 -6.25 -1.41 19.16
C VAL A 236 -6.48 0.10 19.01
N SER A 237 -5.64 0.75 18.22
CA SER A 237 -5.82 2.14 17.79
C SER A 237 -6.52 2.21 16.43
N LEU A 238 -6.79 3.43 15.96
CA LEU A 238 -7.34 3.68 14.63
C LEU A 238 -6.30 4.31 13.70
N ALA A 239 -6.42 4.06 12.41
CA ALA A 239 -5.79 4.84 11.36
C ALA A 239 -6.85 5.26 10.34
N LEU A 240 -6.65 6.41 9.71
CA LEU A 240 -7.59 6.96 8.72
C LEU A 240 -6.85 7.25 7.43
N ASP A 241 -7.49 6.97 6.31
CA ASP A 241 -7.14 7.49 4.99
C ASP A 241 -8.38 8.17 4.41
N PRO A 242 -8.51 9.49 4.57
CA PRO A 242 -9.63 10.24 4.03
C PRO A 242 -9.51 10.50 2.52
N ALA A 243 -8.32 10.34 1.91
CA ALA A 243 -8.02 10.70 0.52
C ALA A 243 -8.51 12.12 0.13
N MET A 244 -8.11 13.14 0.89
CA MET A 244 -8.71 14.47 0.80
C MET A 244 -8.54 15.18 -0.56
N SER A 245 -7.61 14.75 -1.42
CA SER A 245 -7.53 15.20 -2.82
C SER A 245 -8.88 15.08 -3.54
N GLU A 246 -9.67 14.04 -3.24
CA GLU A 246 -10.98 13.80 -3.87
C GLU A 246 -12.07 14.76 -3.41
N LEU A 247 -11.89 15.33 -2.22
CA LEU A 247 -12.83 16.26 -1.60
C LEU A 247 -12.37 17.71 -1.77
N TYR A 248 -11.26 17.94 -2.45
CA TYR A 248 -10.67 19.25 -2.64
C TYR A 248 -11.03 19.85 -4.01
N ARG A 249 -11.82 20.92 -3.99
CA ARG A 249 -12.24 21.64 -5.21
C ARG A 249 -12.39 23.13 -4.91
N ASP A 250 -11.97 23.95 -5.88
CA ASP A 250 -11.99 25.42 -5.79
C ASP A 250 -11.24 25.97 -4.55
N GLY A 251 -10.13 25.32 -4.17
CA GLY A 251 -9.28 25.76 -3.06
C GLY A 251 -9.85 25.46 -1.67
N ARG A 252 -10.84 24.56 -1.57
CA ARG A 252 -11.52 24.20 -0.32
C ARG A 252 -11.82 22.71 -0.25
N TYR A 253 -11.96 22.19 0.96
CA TYR A 253 -12.36 20.81 1.26
C TYR A 253 -13.87 20.73 1.47
N HIS A 254 -14.57 19.86 0.74
CA HIS A 254 -16.02 19.72 0.77
C HIS A 254 -16.37 18.37 1.41
N LEU A 255 -16.75 18.41 2.69
CA LEU A 255 -17.18 17.24 3.45
C LEU A 255 -18.70 17.17 3.39
N GLU A 256 -19.23 16.43 2.42
CA GLU A 256 -20.66 16.39 2.13
C GLU A 256 -21.43 15.65 3.23
N GLY A 257 -20.88 14.55 3.74
CA GLY A 257 -21.41 13.81 4.89
C GLY A 257 -21.43 14.62 6.20
N GLU A 258 -20.57 15.64 6.32
CA GLU A 258 -20.54 16.56 7.46
C GLU A 258 -21.28 17.89 7.20
N GLY A 259 -21.71 18.14 5.96
CA GLY A 259 -22.29 19.42 5.54
C GLY A 259 -21.33 20.61 5.69
N LYS A 260 -20.02 20.40 5.54
CA LYS A 260 -18.98 21.42 5.76
C LYS A 260 -18.20 21.72 4.49
N VAL A 261 -17.78 22.98 4.35
CA VAL A 261 -16.80 23.42 3.37
C VAL A 261 -15.71 24.17 4.11
N LEU A 262 -14.49 23.66 4.07
CA LEU A 262 -13.38 24.10 4.93
C LEU A 262 -12.21 24.62 4.08
N THR A 263 -11.54 25.65 4.58
CA THR A 263 -10.18 26.03 4.15
C THR A 263 -9.16 25.02 4.65
N SER A 264 -7.91 25.09 4.18
CA SER A 264 -6.83 24.23 4.67
C SER A 264 -6.59 24.39 6.17
N GLU A 265 -6.60 25.61 6.69
CA GLU A 265 -6.44 25.89 8.12
C GLU A 265 -7.60 25.29 8.94
N GLU A 266 -8.84 25.41 8.46
CA GLU A 266 -10.01 24.83 9.12
C GLU A 266 -9.99 23.29 9.04
N MET A 267 -9.47 22.71 7.95
CA MET A 267 -9.30 21.27 7.80
C MET A 267 -8.23 20.72 8.76
N VAL A 268 -7.11 21.44 8.95
CA VAL A 268 -6.11 21.10 9.97
C VAL A 268 -6.72 21.17 11.38
N ALA A 269 -7.50 22.22 11.69
CA ALA A 269 -8.18 22.33 12.98
C ALA A 269 -9.22 21.21 13.20
N PHE A 270 -9.89 20.76 12.13
CA PHE A 270 -10.78 19.60 12.17
C PHE A 270 -10.02 18.32 12.56
N TRP A 271 -8.86 18.06 11.95
CA TRP A 271 -8.04 16.90 12.31
C TRP A 271 -7.46 16.98 13.72
N GLU A 272 -7.07 18.18 14.16
CA GLU A 272 -6.59 18.39 15.52
C GLU A 272 -7.65 18.00 16.56
N ALA A 273 -8.90 18.43 16.36
CA ALA A 273 -10.01 18.03 17.23
C ALA A 273 -10.29 16.51 17.19
N TRP A 274 -10.15 15.87 16.02
CA TRP A 274 -10.35 14.42 15.89
C TRP A 274 -9.27 13.61 16.60
N VAL A 275 -8.00 14.00 16.46
CA VAL A 275 -6.86 13.33 17.13
C VAL A 275 -6.94 13.49 18.65
N GLU A 276 -7.51 14.58 19.16
CA GLU A 276 -7.76 14.75 20.60
C GLU A 276 -8.94 13.90 21.10
N LYS A 277 -9.97 13.73 20.27
CA LYS A 277 -11.20 13.02 20.65
C LYS A 277 -11.09 11.50 20.53
N TYR A 278 -10.33 11.01 19.55
CA TYR A 278 -10.31 9.60 19.15
C TYR A 278 -8.89 9.02 19.18
N PRO A 279 -8.72 7.70 19.39
CA PRO A 279 -7.41 7.05 19.45
C PRO A 279 -6.79 6.85 18.05
N ILE A 280 -6.71 7.93 17.26
CA ILE A 280 -6.14 7.95 15.92
C ILE A 280 -4.62 8.00 16.05
N ARG A 281 -3.95 6.98 15.52
CA ARG A 281 -2.49 6.82 15.56
C ARG A 281 -1.82 7.22 14.25
N SER A 282 -2.53 7.11 13.13
CA SER A 282 -2.05 7.48 11.80
C SER A 282 -3.15 8.14 10.99
N LEU A 283 -2.81 9.22 10.29
CA LEU A 283 -3.64 9.93 9.34
C LEU A 283 -2.88 9.98 8.00
N GLU A 284 -3.41 9.29 7.01
CA GLU A 284 -2.94 9.30 5.63
C GLU A 284 -3.73 10.34 4.83
N ASP A 285 -3.08 11.07 3.91
CA ASP A 285 -3.71 12.03 2.99
C ASP A 285 -4.82 12.90 3.60
N GLY A 286 -4.50 13.46 4.77
CA GLY A 286 -5.38 14.38 5.49
C GLY A 286 -5.59 15.74 4.79
N LEU A 287 -4.86 16.01 3.71
CA LEU A 287 -4.99 17.19 2.86
C LEU A 287 -4.70 16.79 1.40
N ALA A 288 -5.11 17.62 0.44
CA ALA A 288 -4.92 17.36 -0.98
C ALA A 288 -3.44 17.26 -1.38
N GLU A 289 -3.14 16.47 -2.44
CA GLU A 289 -1.78 16.12 -2.89
C GLU A 289 -0.85 17.32 -3.18
N ASP A 290 -1.43 18.49 -3.53
CA ASP A 290 -0.68 19.71 -3.83
C ASP A 290 -0.91 20.87 -2.84
N ASP A 291 -1.61 20.64 -1.72
CA ASP A 291 -1.76 21.64 -0.64
C ASP A 291 -0.53 21.66 0.29
N TRP A 292 0.64 21.96 -0.27
CA TRP A 292 1.93 21.89 0.43
C TRP A 292 2.01 22.80 1.67
N GLU A 293 1.37 23.97 1.64
CA GLU A 293 1.32 24.87 2.80
C GLU A 293 0.39 24.33 3.89
N GLY A 294 -0.78 23.80 3.51
CA GLY A 294 -1.66 23.11 4.44
C GLY A 294 -0.97 21.91 5.09
N TRP A 295 -0.25 21.10 4.30
CA TRP A 295 0.52 19.95 4.80
C TRP A 295 1.62 20.36 5.78
N ARG A 296 2.32 21.47 5.52
CA ARG A 296 3.32 22.01 6.45
C ARG A 296 2.66 22.43 7.77
N LEU A 297 1.51 23.11 7.71
CA LEU A 297 0.73 23.49 8.89
C LEU A 297 0.21 22.27 9.66
N LEU A 298 -0.31 21.25 8.96
CA LEU A 298 -0.75 19.98 9.55
C LEU A 298 0.40 19.31 10.32
N THR A 299 1.59 19.31 9.72
CA THR A 299 2.79 18.71 10.30
C THR A 299 3.27 19.48 11.53
N GLU A 300 3.25 20.82 11.47
CA GLU A 300 3.58 21.68 12.61
C GLU A 300 2.66 21.42 13.81
N ARG A 301 1.36 21.24 13.57
CA ARG A 301 0.38 21.03 14.65
C ARG A 301 0.34 19.60 15.19
N LEU A 302 0.43 18.61 14.31
CA LEU A 302 0.09 17.23 14.64
C LEU A 302 1.25 16.23 14.48
N GLY A 303 2.33 16.59 13.78
CA GLY A 303 3.43 15.66 13.47
C GLY A 303 4.17 15.10 14.69
N GLY A 304 4.04 15.73 15.87
CA GLY A 304 4.55 15.21 17.15
C GLY A 304 3.58 14.33 17.93
N LYS A 305 2.32 14.20 17.49
CA LYS A 305 1.24 13.48 18.19
C LYS A 305 0.78 12.23 17.41
N VAL A 306 0.71 12.34 16.09
CA VAL A 306 0.16 11.32 15.18
C VAL A 306 1.09 11.14 13.98
N GLN A 307 1.09 9.93 13.41
CA GLN A 307 1.74 9.70 12.13
C GLN A 307 0.94 10.39 11.02
N LEU A 308 1.62 11.11 10.13
CA LEU A 308 1.09 11.80 8.97
C LEU A 308 1.71 11.16 7.72
N VAL A 309 0.91 10.35 7.02
CA VAL A 309 1.35 9.56 5.87
C VAL A 309 1.00 10.30 4.59
N GLY A 310 1.99 10.57 3.74
CA GLY A 310 1.75 11.02 2.38
C GLY A 310 1.66 9.84 1.41
N ASP A 311 0.52 9.68 0.75
CA ASP A 311 0.30 8.74 -0.35
C ASP A 311 0.31 9.48 -1.69
N ASP A 312 -0.80 10.12 -2.09
CA ASP A 312 -0.87 10.93 -3.33
C ASP A 312 0.10 12.12 -3.25
N LEU A 313 0.41 12.61 -2.04
CA LEU A 313 1.41 13.65 -1.82
C LEU A 313 2.80 13.26 -2.38
N PHE A 314 3.22 12.01 -2.16
CA PHE A 314 4.57 11.55 -2.50
C PHE A 314 4.63 10.57 -3.67
N VAL A 315 3.55 9.84 -3.97
CA VAL A 315 3.43 8.84 -5.05
C VAL A 315 4.62 7.88 -5.14
N THR A 316 5.20 7.48 -4.00
CA THR A 316 6.42 6.66 -3.93
C THR A 316 7.61 7.25 -4.74
N ASN A 317 7.62 8.55 -5.00
CA ASN A 317 8.62 9.23 -5.82
C ASN A 317 9.72 9.85 -4.92
N PRO A 318 11.00 9.43 -5.06
CA PRO A 318 12.10 9.96 -4.25
C PRO A 318 12.28 11.48 -4.33
N GLU A 319 12.01 12.12 -5.46
CA GLU A 319 12.15 13.57 -5.63
C GLU A 319 11.07 14.34 -4.85
N ARG A 320 9.81 13.90 -4.92
CA ARG A 320 8.71 14.50 -4.13
C ARG A 320 8.91 14.26 -2.63
N LEU A 321 9.31 13.05 -2.25
CA LEU A 321 9.64 12.73 -0.86
C LEU A 321 10.78 13.61 -0.34
N LYS A 322 11.85 13.79 -1.12
CA LYS A 322 12.96 14.68 -0.76
C LYS A 322 12.49 16.11 -0.53
N ARG A 323 11.64 16.65 -1.42
CA ARG A 323 11.03 17.97 -1.24
C ARG A 323 10.22 18.05 0.07
N GLY A 324 9.44 17.01 0.39
CA GLY A 324 8.68 16.92 1.64
C GLY A 324 9.56 16.95 2.88
N ILE A 325 10.63 16.16 2.89
CA ILE A 325 11.61 16.12 3.97
C ILE A 325 12.25 17.50 4.17
N GLU A 326 12.69 18.15 3.08
CA GLU A 326 13.32 19.48 3.13
C GLU A 326 12.35 20.58 3.61
N ALA A 327 11.06 20.44 3.32
CA ALA A 327 10.01 21.36 3.73
C ALA A 327 9.40 21.07 5.12
N GLY A 328 9.79 19.97 5.79
CA GLY A 328 9.19 19.55 7.05
C GLY A 328 7.72 19.15 6.90
N VAL A 329 7.38 18.47 5.81
CA VAL A 329 6.01 18.05 5.45
C VAL A 329 5.84 16.55 5.67
N ALA A 330 4.77 16.18 6.37
CA ALA A 330 4.45 14.83 6.80
C ALA A 330 5.55 14.23 7.69
N ASN A 331 5.38 12.97 8.11
CA ASN A 331 6.43 12.22 8.83
C ASN A 331 6.45 10.72 8.45
N ALA A 332 5.67 10.34 7.44
CA ALA A 332 5.64 9.00 6.87
C ALA A 332 5.27 9.04 5.38
N ILE A 333 5.64 8.00 4.65
CA ILE A 333 5.28 7.79 3.24
C ILE A 333 4.55 6.45 3.09
N LEU A 334 3.50 6.44 2.28
CA LEU A 334 2.90 5.22 1.79
C LEU A 334 3.67 4.73 0.56
N VAL A 335 4.13 3.49 0.59
CA VAL A 335 5.00 2.92 -0.45
C VAL A 335 4.22 1.90 -1.26
N LYS A 336 3.88 2.28 -2.49
CA LYS A 336 3.21 1.44 -3.48
C LYS A 336 4.17 1.16 -4.63
N VAL A 337 4.65 -0.07 -4.73
CA VAL A 337 5.69 -0.47 -5.70
C VAL A 337 5.37 -0.11 -7.16
N ASN A 338 4.08 -0.09 -7.53
CA ASN A 338 3.64 0.22 -8.89
C ASN A 338 3.51 1.71 -9.18
N GLN A 339 3.52 2.59 -8.16
CA GLN A 339 3.54 4.04 -8.38
C GLN A 339 4.89 4.52 -8.91
N ILE A 340 5.98 3.83 -8.56
CA ILE A 340 7.33 4.16 -9.06
C ILE A 340 7.80 3.21 -10.16
N GLY A 341 7.46 1.91 -10.09
CA GLY A 341 7.58 0.98 -11.22
C GLY A 341 8.83 0.11 -11.29
N THR A 342 9.76 0.21 -10.33
CA THR A 342 10.87 -0.76 -10.15
C THR A 342 11.10 -1.05 -8.67
N LEU A 343 11.71 -2.21 -8.39
CA LEU A 343 12.14 -2.54 -7.03
C LEU A 343 13.27 -1.63 -6.55
N SER A 344 14.23 -1.29 -7.41
CA SER A 344 15.36 -0.43 -7.05
C SER A 344 14.92 0.97 -6.64
N GLU A 345 14.04 1.64 -7.39
CA GLU A 345 13.51 2.96 -7.03
C GLU A 345 12.60 2.87 -5.78
N THR A 346 11.85 1.78 -5.61
CA THR A 346 11.09 1.52 -4.38
C THR A 346 12.01 1.48 -3.15
N LEU A 347 13.11 0.71 -3.23
CA LEU A 347 14.10 0.59 -2.15
C LEU A 347 14.83 1.91 -1.91
N GLU A 348 15.01 2.75 -2.93
CA GLU A 348 15.53 4.11 -2.77
C GLU A 348 14.57 5.00 -1.98
N ALA A 349 13.28 5.04 -2.34
CA ALA A 349 12.27 5.82 -1.62
C ALA A 349 12.17 5.41 -0.14
N ILE A 350 12.14 4.10 0.13
CA ILE A 350 12.14 3.56 1.51
C ILE A 350 13.40 4.01 2.27
N ARG A 351 14.59 3.85 1.68
CA ARG A 351 15.86 4.24 2.32
C ARG A 351 15.92 5.74 2.59
N LEU A 352 15.42 6.57 1.68
CA LEU A 352 15.36 8.01 1.85
C LEU A 352 14.47 8.39 3.04
N ALA A 353 13.26 7.82 3.10
CA ALA A 353 12.34 8.03 4.22
C ALA A 353 12.97 7.63 5.56
N GLN A 354 13.47 6.40 5.66
CA GLN A 354 14.04 5.88 6.90
C GLN A 354 15.25 6.69 7.39
N ARG A 355 16.13 7.13 6.48
CA ARG A 355 17.30 7.97 6.83
C ARG A 355 16.90 9.37 7.29
N ALA A 356 15.77 9.88 6.82
CA ALA A 356 15.20 11.15 7.26
C ALA A 356 14.35 11.03 8.55
N GLY A 357 14.24 9.82 9.12
CA GLY A 357 13.42 9.55 10.30
C GLY A 357 11.93 9.37 9.99
N TYR A 358 11.54 9.35 8.72
CA TYR A 358 10.18 9.06 8.30
C TYR A 358 9.89 7.56 8.41
N ARG A 359 8.62 7.22 8.64
CA ARG A 359 8.16 5.83 8.51
C ARG A 359 7.83 5.51 7.05
N ALA A 360 8.07 4.28 6.65
CA ALA A 360 7.67 3.77 5.34
C ALA A 360 6.59 2.70 5.57
N VAL A 361 5.36 2.98 5.10
CA VAL A 361 4.23 2.06 5.22
C VAL A 361 4.10 1.33 3.89
N ILE A 362 4.44 0.03 3.85
CA ILE A 362 4.33 -0.73 2.60
C ILE A 362 2.85 -0.99 2.29
N SER A 363 2.42 -0.74 1.06
CA SER A 363 1.00 -0.74 0.72
C SER A 363 0.64 -1.61 -0.49
N HIS A 364 -0.56 -2.16 -0.44
CA HIS A 364 -1.26 -2.75 -1.58
C HIS A 364 -1.83 -1.67 -2.53
N ARG A 365 -2.57 -2.09 -3.56
CA ARG A 365 -3.54 -1.25 -4.31
C ARG A 365 -4.95 -1.85 -4.22
N SER A 366 -5.98 -1.08 -4.59
CA SER A 366 -7.36 -1.59 -4.59
C SER A 366 -7.61 -2.71 -5.60
N GLY A 367 -6.91 -2.75 -6.74
CA GLY A 367 -6.81 -3.95 -7.60
C GLY A 367 -5.57 -4.76 -7.26
N GLU A 368 -5.73 -5.82 -6.46
CA GLU A 368 -4.63 -6.71 -6.06
C GLU A 368 -4.66 -8.05 -6.80
N THR A 369 -3.66 -8.88 -6.58
CA THR A 369 -3.58 -10.25 -7.08
C THR A 369 -3.28 -11.23 -5.94
N GLU A 370 -3.09 -12.52 -6.24
CA GLU A 370 -2.55 -13.49 -5.28
C GLU A 370 -1.08 -13.26 -4.91
N ASP A 371 -0.37 -12.37 -5.62
CA ASP A 371 1.03 -12.06 -5.35
C ASP A 371 1.19 -11.47 -3.94
N SER A 372 2.12 -11.99 -3.14
CA SER A 372 2.36 -11.54 -1.76
C SER A 372 3.67 -10.75 -1.58
N PHE A 373 4.27 -10.24 -2.67
CA PHE A 373 5.59 -9.59 -2.66
C PHE A 373 5.75 -8.53 -1.56
N ILE A 374 4.72 -7.71 -1.34
CA ILE A 374 4.78 -6.62 -0.36
C ILE A 374 4.92 -7.10 1.09
N ALA A 375 4.53 -8.34 1.41
CA ALA A 375 4.78 -8.95 2.72
C ALA A 375 6.28 -9.18 2.95
N ASP A 376 6.95 -9.80 1.97
CA ASP A 376 8.40 -10.00 1.99
C ASP A 376 9.15 -8.67 1.99
N LEU A 377 8.70 -7.69 1.20
CA LEU A 377 9.30 -6.35 1.16
C LEU A 377 9.22 -5.64 2.51
N ALA A 378 8.06 -5.68 3.19
CA ALA A 378 7.86 -5.04 4.49
C ALA A 378 8.82 -5.58 5.55
N VAL A 379 9.08 -6.89 5.55
CA VAL A 379 10.04 -7.53 6.46
C VAL A 379 11.48 -7.27 6.01
N ALA A 380 11.77 -7.35 4.71
CA ALA A 380 13.11 -7.12 4.16
C ALA A 380 13.68 -5.77 4.58
N VAL A 381 12.87 -4.72 4.49
CA VAL A 381 13.29 -3.34 4.80
C VAL A 381 13.02 -2.96 6.25
N ASN A 382 12.56 -3.90 7.09
CA ASN A 382 12.09 -3.64 8.46
C ASN A 382 11.17 -2.41 8.53
N ALA A 383 10.21 -2.32 7.61
CA ALA A 383 9.33 -1.16 7.46
C ALA A 383 8.57 -0.82 8.75
N GLY A 384 8.25 -1.85 9.55
CA GLY A 384 7.51 -1.72 10.80
C GLY A 384 6.00 -1.59 10.61
N GLN A 385 5.51 -1.27 9.41
CA GLN A 385 4.08 -1.09 9.12
C GLN A 385 3.71 -1.59 7.71
N ILE A 386 2.47 -2.07 7.55
CA ILE A 386 1.91 -2.51 6.27
C ILE A 386 0.42 -2.14 6.15
N LYS A 387 -0.01 -1.62 5.01
CA LYS A 387 -1.42 -1.37 4.63
C LYS A 387 -1.81 -2.35 3.53
N THR A 388 -2.43 -3.47 3.88
CA THR A 388 -2.78 -4.52 2.90
C THR A 388 -4.25 -4.96 2.93
N GLY A 389 -5.13 -4.11 3.47
CA GLY A 389 -6.58 -4.26 3.39
C GLY A 389 -7.21 -5.00 4.56
N SER A 390 -8.46 -5.41 4.38
CA SER A 390 -9.28 -6.02 5.43
C SER A 390 -8.95 -7.49 5.70
N LEU A 391 -9.68 -8.07 6.65
CA LEU A 391 -9.64 -9.47 7.07
C LEU A 391 -10.61 -10.32 6.23
N SER A 392 -10.74 -9.99 4.95
CA SER A 392 -11.52 -10.75 3.98
C SER A 392 -10.90 -10.61 2.58
N ARG A 393 -11.34 -11.48 1.66
CA ARG A 393 -10.86 -11.62 0.28
C ARG A 393 -9.40 -12.08 0.17
N SER A 394 -9.15 -13.09 -0.66
CA SER A 394 -7.83 -13.74 -0.74
C SER A 394 -6.72 -12.85 -1.28
N ASP A 395 -7.04 -11.83 -2.06
CA ASP A 395 -6.11 -10.80 -2.54
C ASP A 395 -5.48 -9.99 -1.40
N ARG A 396 -6.17 -9.88 -0.25
CA ARG A 396 -5.64 -9.28 0.99
C ARG A 396 -5.02 -10.34 1.89
N LEU A 397 -5.77 -11.41 2.14
CA LEU A 397 -5.37 -12.48 3.06
C LEU A 397 -4.09 -13.20 2.61
N ALA A 398 -3.77 -13.24 1.31
CA ALA A 398 -2.52 -13.81 0.82
C ALA A 398 -1.28 -13.14 1.45
N LYS A 399 -1.32 -11.82 1.67
CA LYS A 399 -0.21 -11.06 2.26
C LYS A 399 -0.11 -11.33 3.76
N TYR A 400 -1.24 -11.33 4.46
CA TYR A 400 -1.27 -11.70 5.89
C TYR A 400 -0.81 -13.13 6.13
N ASN A 401 -1.24 -14.08 5.29
CA ASN A 401 -0.79 -15.47 5.37
C ASN A 401 0.71 -15.59 5.05
N GLN A 402 1.26 -14.76 4.16
CA GLN A 402 2.69 -14.73 3.92
C GLN A 402 3.46 -14.18 5.12
N LEU A 403 2.97 -13.13 5.78
CA LEU A 403 3.56 -12.61 7.01
C LEU A 403 3.52 -13.63 8.16
N LEU A 404 2.46 -14.43 8.28
CA LEU A 404 2.42 -15.56 9.23
C LEU A 404 3.53 -16.58 8.95
N ARG A 405 3.78 -16.92 7.67
CA ARG A 405 4.85 -17.84 7.28
C ARG A 405 6.23 -17.26 7.58
N ILE A 406 6.44 -15.98 7.28
CA ILE A 406 7.71 -15.29 7.56
C ILE A 406 7.97 -15.25 9.07
N GLU A 407 6.95 -14.92 9.89
CA GLU A 407 7.06 -14.93 11.35
C GLU A 407 7.42 -16.34 11.88
N GLU A 408 6.78 -17.38 11.36
CA GLU A 408 7.08 -18.78 11.70
C GLU A 408 8.51 -19.18 11.31
N GLU A 409 8.96 -18.82 10.11
CA GLU A 409 10.30 -19.12 9.60
C GLU A 409 11.40 -18.39 10.38
N LEU A 410 11.15 -17.13 10.76
CA LEU A 410 12.05 -16.34 11.60
C LEU A 410 12.17 -16.90 13.03
N GLY A 411 11.10 -17.52 13.54
CA GLY A 411 11.06 -18.11 14.88
C GLY A 411 11.50 -17.10 15.96
N PRO A 412 12.46 -17.43 16.84
CA PRO A 412 12.94 -16.52 17.89
C PRO A 412 13.60 -15.23 17.39
N ALA A 413 13.95 -15.13 16.10
CA ALA A 413 14.50 -13.92 15.53
C ALA A 413 13.42 -12.88 15.17
N ALA A 414 12.16 -13.30 15.03
CA ALA A 414 11.05 -12.41 14.69
C ALA A 414 10.91 -11.29 15.72
N ARG A 415 10.67 -10.06 15.25
CA ARG A 415 10.41 -8.89 16.10
C ARG A 415 9.12 -8.23 15.65
N PHE A 416 8.24 -7.94 16.60
CA PHE A 416 7.06 -7.12 16.37
C PHE A 416 7.18 -5.89 17.27
N LEU A 417 7.27 -4.70 16.66
CA LEU A 417 7.56 -3.47 17.41
C LEU A 417 6.34 -2.87 18.11
N GLY A 418 5.12 -3.32 17.73
CA GLY A 418 3.88 -2.73 18.21
C GLY A 418 3.88 -1.21 18.03
N TYR A 419 3.53 -0.47 19.08
CA TYR A 419 3.55 1.00 19.06
C TYR A 419 4.93 1.63 18.80
N GLY A 420 6.03 0.89 18.96
CA GLY A 420 7.37 1.34 18.61
C GLY A 420 7.61 1.52 17.11
N ALA A 421 6.68 1.06 16.26
CA ALA A 421 6.72 1.28 14.81
C ALA A 421 6.29 2.70 14.38
N PHE A 422 5.72 3.51 15.27
CA PHE A 422 5.13 4.83 14.97
C PHE A 422 6.08 6.00 15.26
#